data_AF-A0A7M3Y057-F1
#
_entry.id   AF-A0A7M3Y057-F1
#
_cell.length_a   1.000
_cell.length_b   1.000
_cell.length_c   1.000
_cell.angle_alpha   90.00
_cell.angle_beta   90.00
_cell.angle_gamma   90.00
#
_symmetry.space_group_name_H-M   'P 1'
#
loop_
_entity.id
_entity.type
_entity.pdbx_description
1 polymer ?
#
loop_
_entity_poly.entity_id
_entity_poly.type
_entity_poly.pdbx_seq_one_letter_code
_entity_poly.pdbx_strand_id
1 'polypeptide(L)'
;MAWTPAWSTKISAPVASLTAGRGWCVVGHERRLTLLSDDGAHRWTHDLLFTPHNVVAAGAHLGVLAAHGFTVHRFEDGTPVNEGRAVSRGFSSLLARPGGGWLASGREGDLHLFTKEGRGRSRAARAPVRGLLGWLDRDQVIVHDQDGCLRLVHVGSGEDLATFGE
;
A
#
# COMPACT_ATOMS: atom_id res chain seq x y z
N MET A 1 -8.70 32.81 2.14
CA MET A 1 -8.67 31.74 3.16
C MET A 1 -7.21 31.44 3.48
N ALA A 2 -6.79 31.63 4.72
CA ALA A 2 -5.45 31.28 5.17
C ALA A 2 -5.50 29.90 5.84
N TRP A 3 -4.62 28.99 5.43
CA TRP A 3 -4.45 27.70 6.10
C TRP A 3 -3.50 27.89 7.28
N THR A 4 -3.88 27.38 8.45
CA THR A 4 -3.02 27.33 9.64
C THR A 4 -2.73 25.88 9.99
N PRO A 5 -1.47 25.50 10.31
CA PRO A 5 -1.17 24.17 10.81
C PRO A 5 -1.97 23.89 12.08
N ALA A 6 -2.69 22.76 12.12
CA ALA A 6 -3.39 22.33 13.34
C ALA A 6 -2.41 21.85 14.42
N TRP A 7 -1.38 21.10 14.01
CA TRP A 7 -0.29 20.62 14.85
C TRP A 7 0.91 20.22 13.99
N SER A 8 2.05 19.98 14.62
CA SER A 8 3.21 19.35 13.98
C SER A 8 3.93 18.45 14.98
N THR A 9 4.54 17.38 14.47
CA THR A 9 5.37 16.48 15.28
C THR A 9 6.67 16.20 14.56
N LYS A 10 7.74 15.99 15.33
CA LYS A 10 9.03 15.60 14.79
C LYS A 10 9.22 14.10 14.94
N ILE A 11 9.33 13.40 13.81
CA ILE A 11 9.87 12.04 13.77
C ILE A 11 11.36 12.16 13.51
N SER A 12 12.18 11.80 14.51
CA SER A 12 13.64 11.97 14.42
C SER A 12 14.29 11.03 13.41
N ALA A 13 13.67 9.88 13.17
CA ALA A 13 14.15 8.91 12.19
C ALA A 13 13.61 9.20 10.78
N PRO A 14 14.28 8.74 9.71
CA PRO A 14 13.77 8.87 8.35
C PRO A 14 12.39 8.22 8.19
N VAL A 15 11.43 9.01 7.73
CA VAL A 15 10.09 8.53 7.35
C VAL A 15 10.20 7.89 5.97
N ALA A 16 9.86 6.60 5.89
CA ALA A 16 9.91 5.81 4.66
C ALA A 16 8.54 5.72 3.98
N SER A 17 7.45 5.84 4.74
CA SER A 17 6.09 5.82 4.21
C SER A 17 5.12 6.54 5.13
N LEU A 18 4.02 7.02 4.57
CA LEU A 18 2.94 7.71 5.27
C LEU A 18 1.61 7.35 4.62
N THR A 19 0.60 7.07 5.45
CA THR A 19 -0.79 7.08 5.02
C THR A 19 -1.63 7.82 6.04
N ALA A 20 -2.64 8.55 5.60
CA ALA A 20 -3.48 9.35 6.47
C ALA A 20 -4.95 9.22 6.05
N GLY A 21 -5.83 9.40 7.01
CA GLY A 21 -7.26 9.44 6.79
C GLY A 21 -7.91 10.41 7.76
N ARG A 22 -9.24 10.35 7.85
CA ARG A 22 -9.97 11.22 8.76
C ARG A 22 -9.65 10.84 10.20
N GLY A 23 -9.02 11.76 10.94
CA GLY A 23 -8.77 11.59 12.37
C GLY A 23 -7.47 10.87 12.74
N TRP A 24 -6.59 10.57 11.77
CA TRP A 24 -5.38 9.79 12.02
C TRP A 24 -4.33 9.87 10.91
N CYS A 25 -3.08 9.56 11.26
CA CYS A 25 -2.02 9.21 10.30
C CYS A 25 -1.17 8.04 10.80
N VAL A 26 -0.76 7.16 9.88
CA VAL A 26 0.21 6.09 10.13
C VAL A 26 1.52 6.45 9.46
N VAL A 27 2.58 6.47 10.24
CA VAL A 27 3.94 6.74 9.79
C VAL A 27 4.73 5.44 9.82
N GLY A 28 5.33 5.09 8.68
CA GLY A 28 6.33 4.04 8.58
C GLY A 28 7.74 4.61 8.64
N HIS A 29 8.54 4.21 9.62
CA HIS A 29 9.91 4.71 9.83
C HIS A 29 10.78 3.63 10.46
N GLU A 30 12.08 3.63 10.17
CA GLU A 30 13.07 2.62 10.63
C GLU A 30 12.64 1.18 10.39
N ARG A 31 12.04 0.51 11.38
CA ARG A 31 11.41 -0.81 11.26
C ARG A 31 10.15 -0.80 12.11
N ARG A 32 9.34 0.24 11.97
CA ARG A 32 8.19 0.53 12.84
C ARG A 32 7.02 1.10 12.06
N LEU A 33 5.83 0.84 12.56
CA LEU A 33 4.62 1.60 12.27
C LEU A 33 4.28 2.41 13.51
N THR A 34 3.85 3.66 13.33
CA THR A 34 3.35 4.50 14.41
C THR A 34 2.06 5.16 13.98
N LEU A 35 0.99 4.94 14.74
CA LEU A 35 -0.30 5.60 14.55
C LEU A 35 -0.37 6.85 15.43
N LEU A 36 -0.72 7.97 14.83
CA LEU A 36 -1.02 9.23 15.50
C LEU A 36 -2.48 9.62 15.26
N SER A 37 -3.06 10.32 16.24
CA SER A 37 -4.34 11.03 16.14
C SER A 37 -4.23 12.29 15.27
N ASP A 38 -5.38 12.90 14.98
CA ASP A 38 -5.50 14.19 14.29
C ASP A 38 -5.14 15.43 15.10
N ASP A 39 -4.74 15.25 16.36
CA ASP A 39 -4.08 16.27 17.21
C ASP A 39 -2.58 16.01 17.37
N GLY A 40 -2.05 14.99 16.70
CA GLY A 40 -0.65 14.57 16.79
C GLY A 40 -0.34 13.66 17.99
N ALA A 41 -1.33 13.32 18.82
CA ALA A 41 -1.13 12.40 19.93
C ALA A 41 -0.77 11.00 19.44
N HIS A 42 0.23 10.40 20.09
CA HIS A 42 0.60 9.00 19.86
C HIS A 42 -0.53 8.06 20.29
N ARG A 43 -0.85 7.07 19.46
CA ARG A 43 -1.79 5.99 19.81
C ARG A 43 -1.06 4.68 20.09
N TRP A 44 -0.23 4.24 19.15
CA TRP A 44 0.56 3.02 19.30
C TRP A 44 1.76 3.02 18.35
N THR A 45 2.74 2.18 18.70
CA THR A 45 3.90 1.85 17.85
C THR A 45 4.07 0.34 17.81
N HIS A 46 4.33 -0.21 16.63
CA HIS A 46 4.56 -1.63 16.44
C HIS A 46 5.87 -1.85 15.66
N ASP A 47 6.72 -2.76 16.14
CA ASP A 47 7.97 -3.13 15.50
C ASP A 47 7.73 -4.08 14.32
N LEU A 48 8.50 -3.91 13.26
CA LEU A 48 8.52 -4.72 12.05
C LEU A 48 9.90 -5.37 11.88
N LEU A 49 9.97 -6.37 11.02
CA LEU A 49 11.25 -6.98 10.64
C LEU A 49 12.09 -6.05 9.76
N PHE A 50 11.46 -5.25 8.90
CA PHE A 50 12.11 -4.39 7.92
C PHE A 50 11.43 -3.01 7.84
N THR A 51 12.12 -2.05 7.23
CA THR A 51 11.57 -0.70 6.98
C THR A 51 10.38 -0.76 6.04
N PRO A 52 9.21 -0.22 6.44
CA PRO A 52 8.03 -0.19 5.58
C PRO A 52 8.15 0.92 4.54
N HIS A 53 8.34 0.55 3.27
CA HIS A 53 8.45 1.51 2.16
C HIS A 53 7.10 1.86 1.52
N ASN A 54 6.02 1.14 1.87
CA ASN A 54 4.66 1.49 1.48
C ASN A 54 3.67 1.00 2.56
N VAL A 55 2.70 1.83 2.93
CA VAL A 55 1.65 1.51 3.90
C VAL A 55 0.32 2.01 3.36
N VAL A 56 -0.69 1.15 3.33
CA VAL A 56 -2.04 1.46 2.85
C VAL A 56 -3.05 1.03 3.90
N ALA A 57 -3.94 1.94 4.31
CA ALA A 57 -5.04 1.61 5.23
C ALA A 57 -6.32 1.22 4.47
N ALA A 58 -7.00 0.19 4.96
CA ALA A 58 -8.28 -0.28 4.43
C ALA A 58 -9.18 -0.82 5.56
N GLY A 59 -10.06 0.03 6.09
CA GLY A 59 -10.93 -0.31 7.21
C GLY A 59 -10.13 -0.71 8.45
N ALA A 60 -10.35 -1.92 8.96
CA ALA A 60 -9.66 -2.44 10.14
C ALA A 60 -8.24 -2.96 9.88
N HIS A 61 -7.71 -2.80 8.66
CA HIS A 61 -6.42 -3.38 8.25
C HIS A 61 -5.45 -2.33 7.69
N LEU A 62 -4.17 -2.61 7.87
CA LEU A 62 -3.04 -1.94 7.23
C LEU A 62 -2.32 -2.95 6.35
N GLY A 63 -2.21 -2.68 5.06
CA GLY A 63 -1.33 -3.41 4.16
C GLY A 63 0.05 -2.74 4.15
N VAL A 64 1.11 -3.52 4.32
CA VAL A 64 2.47 -3.01 4.49
C VAL A 64 3.39 -3.73 3.52
N LEU A 65 4.17 -2.95 2.76
CA LEU A 65 5.30 -3.46 2.00
C LEU A 65 6.59 -3.11 2.73
N ALA A 66 7.42 -4.13 2.98
CA ALA A 66 8.71 -3.98 3.62
C ALA A 66 9.68 -5.03 3.07
N ALA A 67 10.91 -4.62 2.72
CA ALA A 67 11.87 -5.47 1.99
C ALA A 67 11.21 -6.16 0.76
N HIS A 68 11.16 -7.49 0.74
CA HIS A 68 10.50 -8.27 -0.32
C HIS A 68 9.07 -8.70 0.01
N GLY A 69 8.58 -8.35 1.20
CA GLY A 69 7.34 -8.85 1.76
C GLY A 69 6.16 -7.89 1.63
N PHE A 70 4.98 -8.49 1.67
CA PHE A 70 3.69 -7.89 1.90
C PHE A 70 3.08 -8.52 3.16
N THR A 71 2.74 -7.71 4.16
CA THR A 71 2.08 -8.14 5.40
C THR A 71 0.79 -7.35 5.61
N VAL A 72 -0.14 -7.94 6.36
CA VAL A 72 -1.36 -7.26 6.81
C VAL A 72 -1.33 -7.15 8.32
N HIS A 73 -1.63 -5.97 8.84
CA HIS A 73 -1.67 -5.64 10.26
C HIS A 73 -3.05 -5.13 10.66
N ARG A 74 -3.46 -5.33 11.91
CA ARG A 74 -4.67 -4.70 12.45
C ARG A 74 -4.42 -3.21 12.60
N PHE A 75 -5.38 -2.38 12.18
CA PHE A 75 -5.30 -0.94 12.35
C PHE A 75 -5.32 -0.51 13.83
N GLU A 76 -6.02 -1.28 14.65
CA GLU A 76 -6.27 -0.96 16.07
C GLU A 76 -4.98 -0.90 16.90
N ASP A 77 -4.01 -1.79 16.64
CA ASP A 77 -2.80 -1.95 17.45
C ASP A 77 -1.52 -2.28 16.66
N GLY A 78 -1.61 -2.38 15.33
CA GLY A 78 -0.48 -2.71 14.46
C GLY A 78 -0.06 -4.18 14.46
N THR A 79 -0.75 -5.07 15.19
CA THR A 79 -0.38 -6.50 15.24
C THR A 79 -0.56 -7.20 13.90
N PRO A 80 0.35 -8.11 13.50
CA PRO A 80 0.24 -8.83 12.24
C PRO A 80 -0.95 -9.79 12.25
N VAL A 81 -1.70 -9.82 11.15
CA VAL A 81 -2.83 -10.73 10.92
C VAL A 81 -2.36 -12.08 10.36
N ASN A 82 -1.19 -12.10 9.71
CA ASN A 82 -0.61 -13.30 9.11
C ASN A 82 0.94 -13.19 9.03
N GLU A 83 1.58 -14.25 8.53
CA GLU A 83 3.03 -14.33 8.31
C GLU A 83 3.53 -13.52 7.09
N GLY A 84 2.62 -12.98 6.28
CA GLY A 84 2.93 -12.24 5.05
C GLY A 84 3.15 -13.13 3.82
N ARG A 85 3.45 -12.47 2.71
CA ARG A 85 3.79 -13.08 1.41
C ARG A 85 4.97 -12.34 0.81
N ALA A 86 5.83 -13.03 0.09
CA ALA A 86 6.97 -12.43 -0.59
C ALA A 86 7.06 -12.95 -2.02
N VAL A 87 7.69 -12.15 -2.88
CA VAL A 87 8.05 -12.52 -4.26
C VAL A 87 9.53 -12.25 -4.50
N SER A 88 10.08 -12.80 -5.58
CA SER A 88 11.41 -12.44 -6.05
C SER A 88 11.49 -10.92 -6.23
N ARG A 89 12.57 -10.32 -5.71
CA ARG A 89 12.84 -8.87 -5.65
C ARG A 89 11.82 -8.01 -4.89
N GLY A 90 10.66 -8.52 -4.52
CA GLY A 90 9.67 -7.81 -3.70
C GLY A 90 8.63 -7.03 -4.48
N PHE A 91 7.75 -6.36 -3.74
CA PHE A 91 6.67 -5.53 -4.29
C PHE A 91 7.08 -4.06 -4.40
N SER A 92 6.58 -3.39 -5.44
CA SER A 92 6.81 -1.97 -5.70
C SER A 92 5.66 -1.07 -5.25
N SER A 93 4.42 -1.54 -5.34
CA SER A 93 3.23 -0.74 -5.06
C SER A 93 2.10 -1.61 -4.51
N LEU A 94 1.19 -1.00 -3.76
CA LEU A 94 0.08 -1.65 -3.07
C LEU A 94 -1.17 -0.76 -3.19
N LEU A 95 -2.32 -1.36 -3.44
CA LEU A 95 -3.63 -0.72 -3.33
C LEU A 95 -4.61 -1.59 -2.53
N ALA A 96 -5.45 -0.93 -1.75
CA ALA A 96 -6.64 -1.55 -1.19
C ALA A 96 -7.65 -1.79 -2.32
N ARG A 97 -8.25 -2.98 -2.38
CA ARG A 97 -9.23 -3.34 -3.41
C ARG A 97 -10.65 -2.92 -2.98
N PRO A 98 -11.47 -2.33 -3.88
CA PRO A 98 -12.90 -2.13 -3.64
C PRO A 98 -13.59 -3.45 -3.25
N GLY A 99 -14.39 -3.43 -2.18
CA GLY A 99 -15.03 -4.64 -1.63
C GLY A 99 -14.10 -5.52 -0.77
N GLY A 100 -12.80 -5.22 -0.75
CA GLY A 100 -11.82 -5.81 0.17
C GLY A 100 -10.72 -6.63 -0.48
N GLY A 101 -9.61 -6.72 0.26
CA GLY A 101 -8.38 -7.35 -0.20
C GLY A 101 -7.41 -6.32 -0.75
N TRP A 102 -6.40 -6.81 -1.44
CA TRP A 102 -5.26 -6.01 -1.85
C TRP A 102 -4.82 -6.38 -3.27
N LEU A 103 -4.27 -5.40 -3.96
CA LEU A 103 -3.51 -5.59 -5.17
C LEU A 103 -2.09 -5.09 -4.91
N ALA A 104 -1.10 -5.96 -5.12
CA ALA A 104 0.30 -5.55 -5.11
C ALA A 104 0.94 -5.78 -6.47
N SER A 105 1.76 -4.85 -6.93
CA SER A 105 2.61 -5.04 -8.11
C SER A 105 3.99 -5.54 -7.68
N GLY A 106 4.43 -6.65 -8.26
CA GLY A 106 5.80 -7.13 -8.11
C GLY A 106 6.78 -6.20 -8.83
N ARG A 107 8.02 -6.12 -8.34
CA ARG A 107 9.10 -5.39 -9.04
C ARG A 107 9.47 -6.04 -10.37
N GLU A 108 9.17 -7.33 -10.53
CA GLU A 108 9.33 -8.08 -11.79
C GLU A 108 8.11 -7.97 -12.71
N GLY A 109 6.99 -7.43 -12.21
CA GLY A 109 5.87 -6.95 -13.01
C GLY A 109 4.51 -7.55 -12.71
N ASP A 110 4.48 -8.79 -12.24
CA ASP A 110 3.22 -9.46 -11.95
C ASP A 110 2.32 -8.70 -10.97
N LEU A 111 1.02 -8.77 -11.25
CA LEU A 111 -0.03 -8.27 -10.37
C LEU A 111 -0.51 -9.39 -9.46
N HIS A 112 -0.50 -9.15 -8.16
CA HIS A 112 -0.87 -10.11 -7.14
C HIS A 112 -2.12 -9.66 -6.41
N LEU A 113 -3.17 -10.48 -6.44
CA LEU A 113 -4.39 -10.26 -5.68
C LEU A 113 -4.34 -11.02 -4.36
N PHE A 114 -4.77 -10.37 -3.28
CA PHE A 114 -4.85 -10.94 -1.95
C PHE A 114 -6.24 -10.75 -1.31
N THR A 115 -6.60 -11.62 -0.37
CA THR A 115 -7.76 -11.43 0.53
C THR A 115 -7.54 -10.27 1.50
N LYS A 116 -8.57 -9.86 2.26
CA LYS A 116 -8.45 -8.80 3.28
C LYS A 116 -7.36 -9.12 4.29
N GLU A 117 -7.26 -10.39 4.67
CA GLU A 117 -6.28 -10.95 5.60
C GLU A 117 -4.95 -11.29 4.91
N GLY A 118 -4.70 -10.84 3.68
CA GLY A 118 -3.40 -10.96 2.99
C GLY A 118 -3.09 -12.35 2.40
N ARG A 119 -4.07 -13.25 2.27
CA ARG A 119 -3.86 -14.55 1.61
C ARG A 119 -3.87 -14.39 0.09
N GLY A 120 -2.92 -15.02 -0.61
CA GLY A 120 -2.88 -14.98 -2.08
C GLY A 120 -4.15 -15.55 -2.71
N ARG A 121 -4.70 -14.85 -3.72
CA ARG A 121 -5.88 -15.27 -4.49
C ARG A 121 -5.54 -15.63 -5.93
N SER A 122 -4.85 -14.73 -6.61
CA SER A 122 -4.44 -14.94 -8.01
C SER A 122 -3.25 -14.07 -8.34
N ARG A 123 -2.63 -14.39 -9.48
CA ARG A 123 -1.47 -13.70 -10.05
C ARG A 123 -1.74 -13.52 -11.54
N ALA A 124 -1.50 -12.33 -12.06
CA ALA A 124 -1.55 -12.03 -13.49
C ALA A 124 -0.19 -11.52 -13.95
N ALA A 125 0.34 -12.12 -15.02
CA ALA A 125 1.61 -11.73 -15.59
C ALA A 125 1.47 -10.35 -16.27
N ARG A 126 2.45 -9.48 -16.04
CA ARG A 126 2.52 -8.15 -16.65
C ARG A 126 3.96 -7.65 -16.62
N ALA A 127 4.28 -6.66 -17.44
CA ALA A 127 5.47 -5.84 -17.27
C ALA A 127 5.42 -5.00 -15.96
N PRO A 128 6.58 -4.68 -15.37
CA PRO A 128 6.70 -3.76 -14.24
C PRO A 128 5.95 -2.45 -14.45
N VAL A 129 5.29 -1.96 -13.41
CA VAL A 129 4.65 -0.62 -13.36
C VAL A 129 5.44 0.30 -12.43
N ARG A 130 5.37 1.61 -12.68
CA ARG A 130 5.92 2.63 -11.77
C ARG A 130 5.06 2.76 -10.51
N GLY A 131 3.75 2.61 -10.65
CA GLY A 131 2.83 2.66 -9.51
C GLY A 131 1.41 2.26 -9.87
N LEU A 132 0.69 1.79 -8.85
CA LEU A 132 -0.75 1.59 -8.89
C LEU A 132 -1.42 2.90 -8.43
N LEU A 133 -2.34 3.44 -9.23
CA LEU A 133 -2.92 4.78 -8.97
C LEU A 133 -4.30 4.72 -8.32
N GLY A 134 -5.14 3.79 -8.75
CA GLY A 134 -6.51 3.69 -8.25
C GLY A 134 -7.31 2.66 -9.01
N TRP A 135 -8.57 2.51 -8.63
CA TRP A 135 -9.50 1.55 -9.23
C TRP A 135 -10.56 2.28 -10.04
N LEU A 136 -10.90 1.74 -11.21
CA LEU A 136 -12.12 2.14 -11.91
C LEU A 136 -13.32 1.33 -11.39
N ASP A 137 -13.12 0.02 -11.19
CA ASP A 137 -14.10 -0.89 -10.58
C ASP A 137 -13.40 -2.00 -9.75
N ARG A 138 -14.03 -3.16 -9.55
CA ARG A 138 -13.47 -4.24 -8.70
C ARG A 138 -12.39 -5.07 -9.39
N ASP A 139 -12.24 -4.97 -10.70
CA ASP A 139 -11.39 -5.80 -11.55
C ASP A 139 -10.54 -4.97 -12.53
N GLN A 140 -10.70 -3.66 -12.53
CA GLN A 140 -9.99 -2.73 -13.39
C GLN A 140 -9.25 -1.70 -12.54
N VAL A 141 -7.93 -1.65 -12.72
CA VAL A 141 -7.02 -0.76 -12.00
C VAL A 141 -6.35 0.20 -12.99
N ILE A 142 -6.16 1.45 -12.57
CA ILE A 142 -5.35 2.43 -13.28
C ILE A 142 -3.91 2.30 -12.78
N VAL A 143 -2.98 2.09 -13.71
CA VAL A 143 -1.54 2.01 -13.43
C VAL A 143 -0.79 3.11 -14.16
N HIS A 144 0.33 3.54 -13.58
CA HIS A 144 1.34 4.33 -14.28
C HIS A 144 2.47 3.40 -14.69
N ASP A 145 2.69 3.29 -15.99
CA ASP A 145 3.62 2.31 -16.55
C ASP A 145 5.04 2.88 -16.74
N GLN A 146 5.99 2.02 -17.08
CA GLN A 146 7.41 2.40 -17.22
C GLN A 146 7.71 3.33 -18.39
N ASP A 147 6.86 3.36 -19.41
CA ASP A 147 6.95 4.30 -20.52
C ASP A 147 6.34 5.68 -20.22
N GLY A 148 5.71 5.84 -19.05
CA GLY A 148 5.08 7.09 -18.63
C GLY A 148 3.60 7.20 -18.97
N CYS A 149 3.02 6.26 -19.70
CA CYS A 149 1.59 6.29 -19.98
C CYS A 149 0.77 5.78 -18.78
N LEU A 150 -0.48 6.22 -18.70
CA LEU A 150 -1.46 5.65 -17.80
C LEU A 150 -2.24 4.56 -18.53
N ARG A 151 -2.50 3.44 -17.87
CA ARG A 151 -3.24 2.33 -18.45
C ARG A 151 -4.34 1.85 -17.52
N LEU A 152 -5.49 1.54 -18.10
CA LEU A 152 -6.53 0.78 -17.43
C LEU A 152 -6.24 -0.70 -17.65
N VAL A 153 -6.10 -1.47 -16.57
CA VAL A 153 -5.64 -2.86 -16.63
C VAL A 153 -6.65 -3.77 -15.96
N HIS A 154 -7.00 -4.88 -16.60
CA HIS A 154 -7.81 -5.93 -15.97
C HIS A 154 -6.92 -6.78 -15.05
N VAL A 155 -7.17 -6.76 -13.74
CA VAL A 155 -6.27 -7.36 -12.72
C VAL A 155 -6.23 -8.90 -12.75
N GLY A 156 -7.23 -9.54 -13.36
CA GLY A 156 -7.30 -10.99 -13.46
C GLY A 156 -6.44 -11.55 -14.61
N SER A 157 -6.27 -10.79 -15.69
CA SER A 157 -5.52 -11.20 -16.88
C SER A 157 -4.20 -10.45 -17.05
N GLY A 158 -4.08 -9.24 -16.50
CA GLY A 158 -2.95 -8.34 -16.71
C GLY A 158 -3.03 -7.56 -18.02
N GLU A 159 -4.14 -7.68 -18.76
CA GLU A 159 -4.37 -7.05 -20.05
C GLU A 159 -4.65 -5.55 -19.91
N ASP A 160 -4.04 -4.76 -20.79
CA ASP A 160 -4.31 -3.33 -20.91
C ASP A 160 -5.62 -3.12 -21.70
N LEU A 161 -6.64 -2.58 -21.04
CA LEU A 161 -7.96 -2.29 -21.59
C LEU A 161 -8.02 -0.92 -22.29
N ALA A 162 -7.20 0.02 -21.85
CA ALA A 162 -7.08 1.36 -22.42
C ALA A 162 -5.73 1.99 -22.06
N THR A 163 -5.24 2.89 -22.92
CA THR A 163 -4.02 3.68 -22.72
C THR A 163 -4.36 5.17 -22.79
N PHE A 164 -3.74 5.97 -21.93
CA PHE A 164 -3.88 7.42 -21.87
C PHE A 164 -2.52 8.10 -21.83
N GLY A 165 -2.36 9.18 -22.61
CA GLY A 165 -1.15 10.01 -22.60
C GLY A 165 -0.15 9.73 -23.72
N GLU A 166 -0.63 9.36 -24.91
CA GLU A 166 0.16 9.36 -26.16
C GLU A 166 0.48 10.78 -26.65
#